data_AF-A0A7X1B0Y1-F1
#
_entry.id   AF-A0A7X1B0Y1-F1
#
_cell.length_a   1.000
_cell.length_b   1.000
_cell.length_c   1.000
_cell.angle_alpha   90.00
_cell.angle_beta   90.00
_cell.angle_gamma   90.00
#
_symmetry.space_group_name_H-M   'P 1'
#
loop_
_entity.id
_entity.type
_entity.pdbx_description
1 polymer ?
#
loop_
_entity_poly.entity_id
_entity_poly.type
_entity_poly.pdbx_seq_one_letter_code
_entity_poly.pdbx_strand_id
1 'polypeptide(L)'
;MNKSKKGFTLVEIMIVVVIIGLLAAMAIPAFQKVRENSQQKTVLNNLRQIASGGQQYILEKGTDNASFSALEGVYFPTIKTVAGEDYSGLTVSSDSGSLSIDVAGKTIVYTY
;
A
#
# COMPACT_ATOMS: atom_id res chain seq x y z
N MET A 1 -8.87 33.66 -48.53
CA MET A 1 -8.56 34.15 -47.17
C MET A 1 -7.67 33.11 -46.48
N ASN A 2 -6.35 33.20 -46.67
CA ASN A 2 -5.42 32.20 -46.14
C ASN A 2 -5.00 32.60 -44.71
N LYS A 3 -5.51 31.88 -43.71
CA LYS A 3 -5.01 31.98 -42.33
C LYS A 3 -3.57 31.44 -42.33
N SER A 4 -2.59 32.32 -42.13
CA SER A 4 -1.21 31.90 -41.87
C SER A 4 -1.19 30.92 -40.71
N LYS A 5 -0.84 29.66 -40.99
CA LYS A 5 -0.59 28.68 -39.94
C LYS A 5 0.71 29.07 -39.25
N LYS A 6 0.61 29.61 -38.03
CA LYS A 6 1.78 29.80 -37.15
C LYS A 6 2.27 28.42 -36.72
N GLY A 7 3.47 28.03 -37.15
CA GLY A 7 4.16 26.85 -36.65
C GLY A 7 4.87 27.18 -35.33
N PHE A 8 5.08 26.16 -34.49
CA PHE A 8 5.93 26.25 -33.29
C PHE A 8 7.39 26.46 -33.70
N THR A 9 8.11 27.31 -32.97
CA THR A 9 9.54 27.47 -33.13
C THR A 9 10.30 26.35 -32.41
N LEU A 10 11.47 26.00 -32.93
CA LEU A 10 12.36 25.03 -32.28
C LEU A 10 12.76 25.48 -30.87
N VAL A 11 12.90 26.79 -30.67
CA VAL A 11 13.27 27.38 -29.37
C VAL A 11 12.16 27.21 -28.34
N GLU A 12 10.90 27.40 -28.73
CA GLU A 12 9.74 27.16 -27.84
C GLU A 12 9.70 25.71 -27.37
N ILE A 13 9.90 24.75 -28.27
CA ILE A 13 9.92 23.32 -27.90
C ILE A 13 11.12 23.00 -26.99
N MET A 14 12.30 23.58 -27.27
CA MET A 14 13.52 23.36 -26.49
C MET A 14 13.37 23.79 -25.03
N ILE A 15 12.84 24.99 -24.77
CA ILE A 15 12.68 25.48 -23.39
C ILE A 15 11.65 24.64 -22.63
N VAL A 16 10.57 24.23 -23.31
CA VAL A 16 9.50 23.43 -22.71
C VAL A 16 10.03 22.07 -22.24
N VAL A 17 10.79 21.34 -23.07
CA VAL A 17 11.32 20.03 -22.67
C VAL A 17 12.34 20.14 -21.54
N VAL A 18 13.12 21.24 -21.48
CA VAL A 18 14.06 21.50 -20.38
C VAL A 18 13.31 21.70 -19.06
N ILE A 19 12.26 22.51 -19.04
CA ILE A 19 11.48 22.76 -17.83
C ILE A 19 10.74 21.50 -17.39
N ILE A 20 10.11 20.76 -18.31
CA ILE A 20 9.44 19.49 -18.00
C ILE A 20 10.46 18.46 -17.48
N GLY A 21 11.65 18.38 -18.07
CA GLY A 21 12.73 17.50 -17.62
C GLY A 21 13.18 17.80 -16.18
N LEU A 22 13.35 19.08 -15.84
CA LEU A 22 13.68 19.51 -14.48
C LEU A 22 12.57 19.13 -13.48
N LEU A 23 11.31 19.42 -13.81
CA LEU A 23 10.17 19.08 -12.96
C LEU A 23 10.04 17.56 -12.77
N ALA A 24 10.18 16.77 -13.85
CA ALA A 24 10.12 15.32 -13.80
C ALA A 24 11.24 14.72 -12.93
N ALA A 25 12.46 15.25 -13.03
CA ALA A 25 13.60 14.78 -12.24
C ALA A 25 13.37 14.91 -10.73
N MET A 26 12.70 15.96 -10.27
CA MET A 26 12.32 16.12 -8.86
C MET A 26 11.04 15.35 -8.50
N ALA A 27 10.07 15.29 -9.41
CA ALA A 27 8.76 14.68 -9.16
C ALA A 27 8.81 13.16 -9.03
N ILE A 28 9.60 12.46 -9.84
CA ILE A 28 9.70 10.98 -9.83
C ILE A 28 10.10 10.43 -8.45
N PRO A 29 11.22 10.84 -7.83
CA PRO A 29 11.62 10.31 -6.52
C PRO A 29 10.63 10.71 -5.42
N ALA A 30 10.06 11.92 -5.48
CA ALA A 30 9.02 12.36 -4.55
C ALA A 30 7.77 11.47 -4.64
N PHE A 31 7.32 11.17 -5.85
CA PHE A 31 6.16 10.30 -6.09
C PHE A 31 6.40 8.86 -5.63
N GLN A 32 7.60 8.31 -5.88
CA GLN A 32 7.98 6.98 -5.39
C GLN A 32 7.89 6.89 -3.86
N LYS A 33 8.44 7.88 -3.15
CA LYS A 33 8.36 7.95 -1.67
C LYS A 33 6.92 8.04 -1.17
N VAL A 34 6.09 8.86 -1.80
CA VAL A 34 4.66 8.99 -1.43
C VAL A 34 3.93 7.67 -1.65
N ARG A 35 4.18 7.01 -2.78
CA ARG A 35 3.58 5.71 -3.09
C ARG A 35 3.97 4.65 -2.07
N GLU A 36 5.25 4.53 -1.74
CA GLU A 36 5.74 3.59 -0.71
C GLU A 36 5.07 3.85 0.64
N ASN A 37 5.04 5.11 1.08
CA ASN A 37 4.40 5.47 2.35
C ASN A 37 2.89 5.14 2.37
N SER A 38 2.19 5.37 1.25
CA SER A 38 0.78 5.00 1.13
C SER A 38 0.59 3.49 1.19
N GLN A 39 1.42 2.72 0.49
CA GLN A 39 1.39 1.26 0.55
C GLN A 39 1.61 0.78 1.99
N GLN A 40 2.65 1.28 2.68
CA GLN A 40 2.93 0.92 4.08
C GLN A 40 1.75 1.19 5.01
N LYS A 41 1.09 2.35 4.87
CA LYS A 41 -0.09 2.70 5.67
C LYS A 41 -1.26 1.76 5.38
N THR A 42 -1.47 1.38 4.12
CA THR A 42 -2.50 0.42 3.75
C THR A 42 -2.22 -0.95 4.35
N VAL A 43 -0.97 -1.44 4.31
CA VAL A 43 -0.60 -2.72 4.96
C VAL A 43 -0.84 -2.68 6.45
N LEU A 44 -0.41 -1.61 7.13
CA LEU A 44 -0.65 -1.45 8.55
C LEU A 44 -2.15 -1.48 8.89
N ASN A 45 -2.98 -0.85 8.04
CA ASN A 45 -4.43 -0.88 8.20
C ASN A 45 -5.00 -2.29 7.97
N ASN A 46 -4.51 -3.02 6.95
CA ASN A 46 -4.89 -4.40 6.70
C ASN A 46 -4.54 -5.30 7.91
N LEU A 47 -3.34 -5.17 8.47
CA LEU A 47 -2.94 -5.90 9.69
C LEU A 47 -3.87 -5.59 10.87
N ARG A 48 -4.27 -4.33 11.04
CA ARG A 48 -5.24 -3.95 12.07
C ARG A 48 -6.61 -4.58 11.86
N GLN A 49 -7.10 -4.66 10.61
CA GLN A 49 -8.36 -5.34 10.30
C GLN A 49 -8.27 -6.85 10.61
N ILE A 50 -7.14 -7.48 10.25
CA ILE A 50 -6.89 -8.90 10.52
C ILE A 50 -6.86 -9.16 12.04
N ALA A 51 -6.12 -8.35 12.80
CA ALA A 51 -6.06 -8.49 14.25
C ALA A 51 -7.43 -8.35 14.91
N SER A 52 -8.20 -7.32 14.53
CA SER A 52 -9.55 -7.11 15.03
C SER A 52 -10.48 -8.29 14.70
N GLY A 53 -10.44 -8.81 13.47
CA GLY A 53 -11.22 -9.98 13.07
C GLY A 53 -10.80 -11.25 13.80
N GLY A 54 -9.50 -11.42 14.03
CA GLY A 54 -8.94 -12.55 14.78
C GLY A 54 -9.36 -12.54 16.24
N GLN A 55 -9.31 -11.38 16.90
CA GLN A 55 -9.79 -11.24 18.29
C GLN A 55 -11.28 -11.55 18.40
N GLN A 56 -12.09 -11.12 17.43
CA GLN A 56 -13.51 -11.45 17.40
C GLN A 56 -13.75 -12.95 17.22
N TYR A 57 -13.04 -13.60 16.30
CA TYR A 57 -13.11 -15.06 16.10
C TYR A 57 -12.73 -15.82 17.38
N ILE A 58 -11.63 -15.42 18.02
CA ILE A 58 -11.14 -16.02 19.25
C ILE A 58 -12.17 -15.92 20.37
N LEU A 59 -12.77 -14.74 20.54
CA LEU A 59 -13.82 -14.53 21.53
C LEU A 59 -15.06 -15.41 21.27
N GLU A 60 -15.42 -15.62 20.01
CA GLU A 60 -16.58 -16.44 19.63
C GLU A 60 -16.31 -17.94 19.77
N LYS A 61 -15.12 -18.41 19.37
CA LYS A 61 -14.77 -19.84 19.32
C LYS A 61 -14.06 -20.35 20.58
N GLY A 62 -13.59 -19.46 21.45
CA GLY A 62 -12.84 -19.80 22.65
C GLY A 62 -11.46 -20.43 22.36
N THR A 63 -10.87 -20.13 21.21
CA THR A 63 -9.56 -20.66 20.77
C THR A 63 -8.45 -19.67 21.08
N ASP A 64 -7.23 -20.13 21.37
CA ASP A 64 -6.12 -19.21 21.67
C ASP A 64 -5.52 -18.51 20.45
N ASN A 65 -5.76 -19.03 19.24
CA ASN A 65 -5.22 -18.48 18.01
C ASN A 65 -6.22 -18.56 16.85
N ALA A 66 -6.11 -17.62 15.91
CA ALA A 66 -6.85 -17.58 14.67
C ALA A 66 -5.89 -17.42 13.48
N SER A 67 -5.90 -18.37 12.54
CA SER A 67 -5.15 -18.24 11.29
C SER A 67 -5.89 -17.35 10.30
N PHE A 68 -5.15 -16.62 9.45
CA PHE A 68 -5.71 -15.73 8.42
C PHE A 68 -6.80 -16.42 7.56
N SER A 69 -6.58 -17.67 7.16
CA SER A 69 -7.51 -18.45 6.34
C SER A 69 -8.87 -18.71 7.00
N ALA A 70 -8.94 -18.71 8.34
CA ALA A 70 -10.20 -18.87 9.08
C ALA A 70 -11.00 -17.57 9.18
N LEU A 71 -10.35 -16.43 8.91
CA LEU A 71 -10.90 -15.09 9.13
C LEU A 71 -11.36 -14.43 7.83
N GLU A 72 -10.63 -14.65 6.75
CA GLU A 72 -10.89 -14.02 5.47
C GLU A 72 -12.28 -14.39 4.90
N GLY A 73 -13.02 -13.38 4.45
CA GLY A 73 -14.35 -13.53 3.87
C GLY A 73 -15.48 -13.69 4.90
N VAL A 74 -15.14 -13.86 6.17
CA VAL A 74 -16.11 -13.98 7.28
C VAL A 74 -16.02 -12.80 8.23
N TYR A 75 -14.83 -12.54 8.80
CA TYR A 75 -14.59 -11.49 9.80
C TYR A 75 -14.00 -10.21 9.19
N PHE A 76 -13.41 -10.30 8.00
CA PHE A 76 -13.00 -9.16 7.18
C PHE A 76 -13.11 -9.51 5.69
N PRO A 77 -13.34 -8.53 4.80
CA PRO A 77 -13.39 -8.78 3.36
C PRO A 77 -12.02 -9.19 2.81
N THR A 78 -12.01 -9.92 1.68
CA THR A 78 -10.78 -10.29 0.97
C THR A 78 -9.88 -9.08 0.75
N ILE A 79 -8.67 -9.15 1.28
CA ILE A 79 -7.73 -8.04 1.28
C ILE A 79 -6.94 -8.08 -0.03
N LYS A 80 -6.94 -6.96 -0.76
CA LYS A 80 -6.11 -6.83 -1.96
C LYS A 80 -4.69 -6.43 -1.55
N THR A 81 -3.71 -7.16 -2.04
CA THR A 81 -2.28 -6.85 -1.86
C THR A 81 -1.91 -5.56 -2.59
N VAL A 82 -1.17 -4.66 -1.94
CA VAL A 82 -0.82 -3.35 -2.53
C VAL A 82 0.66 -3.22 -2.88
N ALA A 83 1.52 -4.02 -2.26
CA ALA A 83 2.96 -4.06 -2.54
C ALA A 83 3.55 -5.47 -2.50
N GLY A 84 2.75 -6.50 -2.82
CA GLY A 84 3.19 -7.89 -2.88
C GLY A 84 3.26 -8.57 -1.50
N GLU A 85 2.47 -8.08 -0.54
CA GLU A 85 2.32 -8.73 0.76
C GLU A 85 1.73 -10.14 0.64
N ASP A 86 2.13 -11.03 1.54
CA ASP A 86 1.47 -12.31 1.74
C ASP A 86 0.94 -12.41 3.18
N TYR A 87 -0.38 -12.31 3.32
CA TYR A 87 -1.06 -12.36 4.62
C TYR A 87 -1.40 -13.79 5.07
N SER A 88 -1.26 -14.79 4.20
CA SER A 88 -1.80 -16.14 4.42
C SER A 88 -1.19 -16.87 5.62
N GLY A 89 0.07 -16.57 5.94
CA GLY A 89 0.78 -17.14 7.07
C GLY A 89 0.51 -16.48 8.43
N LEU A 90 -0.31 -15.43 8.49
CA LEU A 90 -0.55 -14.70 9.73
C LEU A 90 -1.44 -15.48 10.71
N THR A 91 -1.07 -15.42 11.98
CA THR A 91 -1.86 -15.94 13.10
C THR A 91 -2.06 -14.85 14.14
N VAL A 92 -3.31 -14.63 14.54
CA VAL A 92 -3.70 -13.74 15.63
C VAL A 92 -3.79 -14.55 16.91
N SER A 93 -3.25 -14.06 18.02
CA SER A 93 -3.29 -14.69 19.35
C SER A 93 -4.32 -14.01 20.25
N SER A 94 -4.75 -14.70 21.31
CA SER A 94 -5.87 -14.29 22.16
C SER A 94 -5.59 -13.11 23.08
N ASP A 95 -4.34 -12.92 23.53
CA ASP A 95 -4.00 -11.98 24.59
C ASP A 95 -3.31 -10.72 24.03
N SER A 96 -2.02 -10.81 23.74
CA SER A 96 -1.26 -9.77 23.04
C SER A 96 -0.32 -10.38 22.02
N GLY A 97 -0.09 -9.69 20.92
CA GLY A 97 0.74 -10.21 19.85
C GLY A 97 1.12 -9.17 18.82
N SER A 98 1.96 -9.58 17.88
CA SER A 98 2.37 -8.75 16.76
C SER A 98 2.13 -9.50 15.46
N LEU A 99 1.48 -8.84 14.50
CA LEU A 99 1.45 -9.28 13.10
C LEU A 99 2.57 -8.56 12.35
N SER A 100 3.37 -9.29 11.59
CA SER A 100 4.46 -8.72 10.81
C SER A 100 4.40 -9.17 9.37
N ILE A 101 4.62 -8.24 8.44
CA ILE A 101 4.73 -8.51 7.01
C ILE A 101 5.94 -7.77 6.44
N ASP A 102 6.73 -8.47 5.64
CA ASP A 102 7.84 -7.87 4.91
C ASP A 102 7.39 -7.38 3.53
N VAL A 103 7.66 -6.10 3.27
CA VAL A 103 7.31 -5.42 2.02
C VAL A 103 8.52 -4.69 1.48
N ALA A 104 9.01 -5.10 0.31
CA ALA A 104 10.15 -4.48 -0.37
C ALA A 104 11.37 -4.25 0.56
N GLY A 105 11.68 -5.24 1.41
CA GLY A 105 12.81 -5.18 2.35
C GLY A 105 12.56 -4.38 3.63
N LYS A 106 11.31 -3.95 3.90
CA LYS A 106 10.90 -3.29 5.15
C LYS A 106 9.86 -4.15 5.88
N THR A 107 10.10 -4.46 7.14
CA THR A 107 9.15 -5.15 8.01
C THR A 107 8.13 -4.16 8.56
N ILE A 108 6.85 -4.39 8.30
CA ILE A 108 5.74 -3.64 8.86
C ILE A 108 5.15 -4.50 9.98
N VAL A 109 5.18 -3.97 11.20
CA VAL A 109 4.69 -4.67 12.40
C VAL A 109 3.51 -3.92 12.98
N TYR A 110 2.44 -4.65 13.28
CA TYR A 110 1.29 -4.19 14.03
C TYR A 110 1.17 -4.97 15.33
N THR A 111 1.24 -4.28 16.47
CA THR A 111 1.03 -4.87 17.80
C THR A 111 -0.37 -4.55 18.29
N TYR A 112 -1.05 -5.56 18.82
CA TYR A 112 -2.41 -5.50 19.35
C TYR A 112 -2.50 -6.09 20.74
#